data_AF-A0A5P9BH10-F1
#
_entry.id   AF-A0A5P9BH10-F1
#
_cell.length_a   1.000
_cell.length_b   1.000
_cell.length_c   1.000
_cell.angle_alpha   90.00
_cell.angle_beta   90.00
_cell.angle_gamma   90.00
#
_symmetry.space_group_name_H-M   'P 1'
#
loop_
_entity.id
_entity.type
_entity.pdbx_description
1 polymer ?
#
loop_
_entity_poly.entity_id
_entity_poly.type
_entity_poly.pdbx_seq_one_letter_code
_entity_poly.pdbx_strand_id
1 'polypeptide(L)'
;MTKLSDLLAIEDEAVKQVTLKKMFMPYTEDVCVKGCEKEALTILLNLSSSHQSDRCSDWLDVARAKRHLKAAESLEASLDEIKWFHTHNLKFPDCRVKDQRIIAQPLLTTEALISSAVLEQRLGWAHNSAVYRHTLWLLNPFRWQSQSECLLLLVQQETSVWVELLKEFGLGIKSLARLKHTIEEQLPENSFPDSVSTYSKQLRFPWGGIMFR
;
A
#
# COMPACT_ATOMS: atom_id res chain seq x y z
N MET A 1 1.41 -20.93 0.33
CA MET A 1 1.60 -19.86 1.32
C MET A 1 2.98 -19.94 1.94
N THR A 2 3.88 -19.12 1.42
CA THR A 2 5.27 -18.97 1.88
C THR A 2 5.29 -18.28 3.25
N LYS A 3 6.11 -18.76 4.19
CA LYS A 3 6.29 -18.10 5.50
C LYS A 3 7.57 -17.29 5.53
N LEU A 4 7.54 -16.14 6.21
CA LEU A 4 8.71 -15.29 6.39
C LEU A 4 9.82 -16.04 7.14
N SER A 5 9.47 -16.86 8.14
CA SER A 5 10.43 -17.73 8.85
C SER A 5 11.29 -18.58 7.91
N ASP A 6 10.69 -19.10 6.84
CA ASP A 6 11.37 -19.99 5.89
C ASP A 6 12.31 -19.18 4.98
N LEU A 7 11.94 -17.93 4.65
CA LEU A 7 12.79 -17.00 3.91
C LEU A 7 13.99 -16.53 4.75
N LEU A 8 13.79 -16.32 6.04
CA LEU A 8 14.85 -15.93 6.97
C LEU A 8 15.89 -17.05 7.17
N ALA A 9 15.48 -18.31 7.00
CA ALA A 9 16.34 -19.48 7.12
C ALA A 9 17.21 -19.76 5.87
N ILE A 10 17.08 -18.98 4.79
CA ILE A 10 17.94 -19.12 3.60
C ILE A 10 19.40 -18.87 4.00
N GLU A 11 20.31 -19.81 3.68
CA GLU A 11 21.73 -19.69 4.05
C GLU A 11 22.49 -18.71 3.16
N ASP A 12 22.22 -18.73 1.86
CA ASP A 12 22.84 -17.80 0.92
C ASP A 12 22.25 -16.39 1.09
N GLU A 13 23.10 -15.49 1.60
CA GLU A 13 22.67 -14.12 1.93
C GLU A 13 22.24 -13.32 0.70
N ALA A 14 22.89 -13.50 -0.45
CA ALA A 14 22.51 -12.79 -1.67
C ALA A 14 21.13 -13.26 -2.15
N VAL A 15 20.89 -14.57 -2.12
CA VAL A 15 19.59 -15.16 -2.47
C VAL A 15 18.51 -14.72 -1.47
N LYS A 16 18.82 -14.69 -0.17
CA LYS A 16 17.92 -14.21 0.88
C LYS A 16 17.46 -12.78 0.60
N GLN A 17 18.41 -11.86 0.41
CA GLN A 17 18.09 -10.44 0.22
C GLN A 17 17.27 -10.19 -1.05
N VAL A 18 17.57 -10.90 -2.15
CA VAL A 18 16.76 -10.83 -3.39
C VAL A 18 15.35 -11.37 -3.16
N THR A 19 15.23 -12.50 -2.45
CA THR A 19 13.96 -13.17 -2.19
C THR A 19 13.07 -12.36 -1.25
N LEU A 20 13.63 -11.82 -0.16
CA LEU A 20 12.92 -10.95 0.78
C LEU A 20 12.34 -9.74 0.06
N LYS A 21 13.15 -9.04 -0.74
CA LYS A 21 12.65 -7.91 -1.53
C LYS A 21 11.49 -8.33 -2.42
N LYS A 22 11.67 -9.40 -3.19
CA LYS A 22 10.68 -9.89 -4.15
C LYS A 22 9.35 -10.21 -3.47
N MET A 23 9.38 -10.95 -2.35
CA MET A 23 8.19 -11.45 -1.66
C MET A 23 7.35 -10.36 -0.97
N PHE A 24 7.93 -9.18 -0.74
CA PHE A 24 7.23 -8.02 -0.20
C PHE A 24 6.72 -7.06 -1.28
N MET A 25 6.88 -7.37 -2.57
CA MET A 25 6.34 -6.53 -3.66
C MET A 25 4.89 -6.92 -3.99
N PRO A 26 4.03 -5.98 -4.42
CA PRO A 26 2.60 -6.23 -4.62
C PRO A 26 2.25 -7.16 -5.81
N TYR A 27 3.25 -7.57 -6.61
CA TYR A 27 3.06 -8.48 -7.75
C TYR A 27 3.34 -9.95 -7.40
N THR A 28 3.65 -10.27 -6.15
CA THR A 28 3.84 -11.65 -5.65
C THR A 28 2.72 -12.07 -4.72
N GLU A 29 2.60 -13.39 -4.45
CA GLU A 29 1.72 -13.88 -3.38
C GLU A 29 2.15 -13.30 -2.02
N ASP A 30 1.16 -12.96 -1.19
CA ASP A 30 1.39 -12.39 0.14
C ASP A 30 2.18 -13.38 1.03
N VAL A 31 3.34 -12.94 1.51
CA VAL A 31 4.15 -13.72 2.47
C VAL A 31 3.49 -13.74 3.85
N CYS A 32 3.47 -14.89 4.52
CA CYS A 32 2.98 -15.01 5.90
C CYS A 32 3.99 -14.44 6.89
N VAL A 33 3.61 -13.43 7.67
CA VAL A 33 4.51 -12.77 8.63
C VAL A 33 4.20 -13.08 10.10
N LYS A 34 3.28 -14.02 10.37
CA LYS A 34 2.89 -14.39 11.74
C LYS A 34 4.10 -14.87 12.55
N GLY A 35 4.38 -14.20 13.67
CA GLY A 35 5.53 -14.50 14.53
C GLY A 35 6.85 -13.89 14.06
N CYS A 36 6.84 -13.13 12.96
CA CYS A 36 7.99 -12.40 12.41
C CYS A 36 7.59 -10.95 12.07
N GLU A 37 6.71 -10.35 12.89
CA GLU A 37 6.14 -9.02 12.64
C GLU A 37 7.23 -7.92 12.64
N LYS A 38 8.23 -8.07 13.51
CA LYS A 38 9.36 -7.14 13.63
C LYS A 38 10.22 -7.14 12.37
N GLU A 39 10.55 -8.30 11.86
CA GLU A 39 11.31 -8.50 10.62
C GLU A 39 10.52 -7.96 9.43
N ALA A 40 9.22 -8.24 9.36
CA ALA A 40 8.35 -7.70 8.32
C ALA A 40 8.31 -6.17 8.31
N LEU A 41 8.12 -5.53 9.47
CA LEU A 41 8.17 -4.06 9.56
C LEU A 41 9.55 -3.52 9.13
N THR A 42 10.62 -4.20 9.53
CA THR A 42 11.98 -3.80 9.20
C THR A 42 12.21 -3.81 7.69
N ILE A 43 11.79 -4.89 7.01
CA ILE A 43 11.86 -5.03 5.56
C ILE A 43 11.06 -3.92 4.88
N LEU A 44 9.80 -3.71 5.27
CA LEU A 44 8.90 -2.71 4.71
C LEU A 44 9.47 -1.28 4.80
N LEU A 45 10.00 -0.91 5.97
CA LEU A 45 10.64 0.40 6.17
C LEU A 45 11.93 0.53 5.36
N ASN A 46 12.75 -0.52 5.30
CA ASN A 46 13.99 -0.50 4.54
C ASN A 46 13.74 -0.41 3.04
N LEU A 47 12.71 -1.08 2.51
CA LEU A 47 12.24 -0.92 1.13
C LEU A 47 11.88 0.53 0.82
N SER A 48 11.22 1.22 1.75
CA SER A 48 10.82 2.63 1.60
C SER A 48 11.99 3.61 1.67
N SER A 49 13.00 3.28 2.49
CA SER A 49 14.21 4.09 2.67
C SER A 49 15.21 3.95 1.50
N SER A 50 15.17 2.84 0.78
CA SER A 50 16.19 2.48 -0.22
C SER A 50 16.03 3.29 -1.50
N HIS A 51 17.10 3.96 -1.93
CA HIS A 51 17.11 4.73 -3.17
C HIS A 51 18.49 4.75 -3.82
N GLN A 52 18.60 5.31 -5.02
CA GLN A 52 19.77 5.15 -5.86
C GLN A 52 21.09 5.59 -5.20
N SER A 53 21.08 6.70 -4.45
CA SER A 53 22.24 7.25 -3.74
C SER A 53 22.53 6.58 -2.38
N ASP A 54 21.57 5.84 -1.83
CA ASP A 54 21.70 5.13 -0.55
C ASP A 54 20.92 3.83 -0.64
N ARG A 55 21.51 2.86 -1.34
CA ARG A 55 20.93 1.53 -1.53
C ARG A 55 21.06 0.73 -0.25
N CYS A 56 19.93 0.25 0.24
CA CYS A 56 19.91 -0.73 1.32
C CYS A 56 20.47 -2.07 0.80
N SER A 57 21.51 -2.57 1.48
CA SER A 57 22.12 -3.88 1.20
C SER A 57 21.55 -5.01 2.06
N ASP A 58 20.94 -4.66 3.20
CA ASP A 58 20.32 -5.60 4.13
C ASP A 58 18.92 -5.12 4.53
N TRP A 59 17.90 -5.82 4.06
CA TRP A 59 16.50 -5.53 4.36
C TRP A 59 16.14 -5.74 5.84
N LEU A 60 16.97 -6.46 6.60
CA LEU A 60 16.79 -6.72 8.03
C LEU A 60 17.55 -5.72 8.92
N ASP A 61 18.14 -4.66 8.36
CA ASP A 61 18.80 -3.60 9.14
C ASP A 61 17.78 -2.80 9.97
N VAL A 62 17.62 -3.19 11.23
CA VAL A 62 16.73 -2.56 12.20
C VAL A 62 17.15 -1.12 12.49
N ALA A 63 18.44 -0.81 12.52
CA ALA A 63 18.92 0.53 12.84
C ALA A 63 18.56 1.52 11.73
N ARG A 64 18.70 1.11 10.47
CA ARG A 64 18.25 1.87 9.30
C ARG A 64 16.74 2.06 9.29
N ALA A 65 15.97 1.00 9.52
CA ALA A 65 14.50 1.07 9.58
C ALA A 65 14.02 2.06 10.66
N LYS A 66 14.58 1.98 11.88
CA LYS A 66 14.28 2.92 12.97
C LYS A 66 14.68 4.36 12.62
N ARG A 67 15.83 4.57 11.98
CA ARG A 67 16.27 5.91 11.55
C ARG A 67 15.32 6.49 10.51
N HIS A 68 14.88 5.69 9.54
CA HIS A 68 13.94 6.10 8.51
C HIS A 68 12.60 6.53 9.12
N LEU A 69 12.01 5.71 10.00
CA LEU A 69 10.71 6.01 10.61
C LEU A 69 10.75 7.22 11.56
N LYS A 70 11.88 7.45 12.24
CA LYS A 70 12.07 8.61 13.13
C LYS A 70 12.28 9.92 12.37
N ALA A 71 12.76 9.86 11.13
CA ALA A 71 12.98 11.05 10.33
C ALA A 71 11.64 11.65 9.91
N ALA A 72 11.35 12.86 10.40
CA ALA A 72 10.09 13.56 10.13
C ALA A 72 9.81 13.61 8.62
N GLU A 73 10.80 14.02 7.82
CA GLU A 73 10.68 14.10 6.35
C GLU A 73 10.23 12.80 5.69
N SER A 74 10.69 11.63 6.18
CA SER A 74 10.27 10.33 5.65
C SER A 74 8.80 10.06 5.91
N LEU A 75 8.32 10.40 7.11
CA LEU A 75 6.91 10.27 7.47
C LEU A 75 6.07 11.26 6.66
N GLU A 76 6.47 12.52 6.58
CA GLU A 76 5.77 13.55 5.78
C GLU A 76 5.60 13.08 4.32
N ALA A 77 6.68 12.61 3.69
CA ALA A 77 6.65 12.12 2.33
C ALA A 77 5.72 10.91 2.14
N SER A 78 5.55 10.08 3.17
CA SER A 78 4.60 8.97 3.14
C SER A 78 3.15 9.45 3.27
N LEU A 79 2.90 10.42 4.16
CA LEU A 79 1.59 11.01 4.40
C LEU A 79 1.06 11.78 3.18
N ASP A 80 1.94 12.53 2.53
CA ASP A 80 1.63 13.30 1.31
C ASP A 80 1.13 12.43 0.15
N GLU A 81 1.48 11.14 0.17
CA GLU A 81 1.12 10.18 -0.86
C GLU A 81 -0.16 9.37 -0.57
N ILE A 82 -0.67 9.39 0.66
CA ILE A 82 -1.92 8.67 1.02
C ILE A 82 -3.10 9.16 0.17
N LYS A 83 -3.11 10.47 -0.15
CA LYS A 83 -4.13 11.06 -1.04
C LYS A 83 -4.11 10.51 -2.47
N TRP A 84 -3.14 9.70 -2.85
CA TRP A 84 -3.08 9.06 -4.18
C TRP A 84 -3.37 7.57 -4.16
N PHE A 85 -3.76 7.03 -3.00
CA PHE A 85 -4.27 5.67 -2.92
C PHE A 85 -5.63 5.57 -3.61
N HIS A 86 -5.85 4.45 -4.28
CA HIS A 86 -7.02 4.25 -5.11
C HIS A 86 -7.44 2.79 -5.11
N THR A 87 -8.71 2.57 -5.44
CA THR A 87 -9.26 1.24 -5.76
C THR A 87 -9.15 0.94 -7.26
N HIS A 88 -9.21 1.98 -8.10
CA HIS A 88 -9.14 1.86 -9.56
C HIS A 88 -8.06 2.76 -10.12
N ASN A 89 -7.16 2.19 -10.92
CA ASN A 89 -6.03 2.92 -11.48
C ASN A 89 -6.45 3.72 -12.73
N LEU A 90 -6.68 5.02 -12.56
CA LEU A 90 -7.01 5.91 -13.67
C LEU A 90 -5.86 6.13 -14.65
N LYS A 91 -4.62 5.82 -14.27
CA LYS A 91 -3.44 5.88 -15.16
C LYS A 91 -3.32 4.67 -16.08
N PHE A 92 -4.23 3.69 -15.97
CA PHE A 92 -4.28 2.55 -16.86
C PHE A 92 -5.42 2.69 -17.88
N PRO A 93 -5.17 2.55 -19.19
CA PRO A 93 -3.88 2.32 -19.84
C PRO A 93 -3.07 3.59 -20.15
N ASP A 94 -3.62 4.80 -19.95
CA ASP A 94 -2.94 6.06 -20.29
C ASP A 94 -2.33 6.74 -19.05
N CYS A 95 -1.00 6.74 -18.95
CA CYS A 95 -0.27 7.28 -17.80
C CYS A 95 -0.34 8.81 -17.66
N ARG A 96 -0.88 9.52 -18.65
CA ARG A 96 -1.04 10.98 -18.65
C ARG A 96 -2.24 11.46 -17.85
N VAL A 97 -3.16 10.57 -17.46
CA VAL A 97 -4.18 10.91 -16.47
C VAL A 97 -3.45 11.30 -15.18
N LYS A 98 -3.70 12.51 -14.70
CA LYS A 98 -3.00 13.11 -13.56
C LYS A 98 -3.99 13.70 -12.59
N ASP A 99 -3.57 13.81 -11.34
CA ASP A 99 -4.28 14.52 -10.27
C ASP A 99 -5.73 14.04 -10.04
N GLN A 100 -6.00 12.78 -10.36
CA GLN A 100 -7.31 12.13 -10.23
C GLN A 100 -7.15 10.72 -9.66
N ARG A 101 -8.12 10.29 -8.85
CA ARG A 101 -8.20 8.94 -8.29
C ARG A 101 -9.65 8.49 -8.17
N ILE A 102 -9.86 7.19 -8.00
CA ILE A 102 -11.15 6.62 -7.62
C ILE A 102 -10.97 5.76 -6.37
N ILE A 103 -11.76 6.04 -5.35
CA ILE A 103 -12.05 5.12 -4.24
C ILE A 103 -13.52 4.75 -4.38
N ALA A 104 -13.81 3.47 -4.56
CA ALA A 104 -15.17 3.00 -4.77
C ALA A 104 -15.32 1.60 -4.18
N GLN A 105 -16.50 1.35 -3.62
CA GLN A 105 -16.93 0.03 -3.20
C GLN A 105 -17.69 -0.69 -4.33
N PRO A 106 -17.57 -2.03 -4.43
CA PRO A 106 -18.38 -2.79 -5.36
C PRO A 106 -19.87 -2.64 -5.03
N LEU A 107 -20.69 -2.47 -6.06
CA LEU A 107 -22.15 -2.46 -5.90
C LEU A 107 -22.65 -3.88 -5.62
N LEU A 108 -23.49 -4.03 -4.61
CA LEU A 108 -24.18 -5.28 -4.34
C LEU A 108 -25.16 -5.58 -5.48
N THR A 109 -25.07 -6.77 -6.04
CA THR A 109 -25.97 -7.26 -7.08
C THR A 109 -26.31 -8.71 -6.84
N THR A 110 -27.55 -9.10 -7.16
CA THR A 110 -28.00 -10.49 -7.18
C THR A 110 -27.74 -11.17 -8.53
N GLU A 111 -27.27 -10.42 -9.52
CA GLU A 111 -26.94 -10.94 -10.84
C GLU A 111 -25.66 -11.79 -10.79
N ALA A 112 -25.68 -12.90 -11.53
CA ALA A 112 -24.51 -13.75 -11.69
C ALA A 112 -23.53 -13.13 -12.69
N LEU A 113 -22.66 -12.24 -12.20
CA LEU A 113 -21.61 -11.60 -12.99
C LEU A 113 -20.24 -11.70 -12.30
N ILE A 114 -19.18 -11.72 -13.11
CA ILE A 114 -17.80 -11.67 -12.61
C ILE A 114 -17.39 -10.20 -12.53
N SER A 115 -17.06 -9.73 -11.33
CA SER A 115 -16.54 -8.38 -11.09
C SER A 115 -15.50 -8.39 -9.97
N SER A 116 -14.90 -7.23 -9.67
CA SER A 116 -14.02 -7.08 -8.51
C SER A 116 -14.71 -7.33 -7.16
N ALA A 117 -16.05 -7.42 -7.12
CA ALA A 117 -16.82 -7.68 -5.90
C ALA A 117 -16.49 -9.03 -5.23
N VAL A 118 -15.97 -10.00 -5.98
CA VAL A 118 -15.59 -11.32 -5.44
C VAL A 118 -14.13 -11.38 -4.95
N LEU A 119 -13.38 -10.28 -5.11
CA LEU A 119 -11.98 -10.19 -4.74
C LEU A 119 -11.83 -9.46 -3.40
N GLU A 120 -10.77 -9.78 -2.67
CA GLU A 120 -10.34 -8.99 -1.52
C GLU A 120 -10.04 -7.56 -1.98
N GLN A 121 -10.62 -6.57 -1.29
CA GLN A 121 -10.35 -5.17 -1.61
C GLN A 121 -8.88 -4.86 -1.32
N ARG A 122 -8.18 -4.32 -2.31
CA ARG A 122 -6.80 -3.85 -2.17
C ARG A 122 -6.69 -2.43 -2.72
N LEU A 123 -5.91 -1.61 -2.03
CA LEU A 123 -5.58 -0.27 -2.49
C LEU A 123 -4.31 -0.34 -3.35
N GLY A 124 -4.37 0.32 -4.50
CA GLY A 124 -3.20 0.69 -5.29
C GLY A 124 -2.79 2.13 -4.98
N TRP A 125 -1.70 2.58 -5.61
CA TRP A 125 -1.26 3.97 -5.59
C TRP A 125 -0.86 4.39 -7.01
N ALA A 126 -1.20 5.61 -7.40
CA ALA A 126 -0.82 6.16 -8.70
C ALA A 126 -0.61 7.68 -8.65
N HIS A 127 0.65 8.09 -8.62
CA HIS A 127 1.05 9.49 -8.75
C HIS A 127 2.37 9.60 -9.52
N ASN A 128 3.49 9.98 -8.89
CA ASN A 128 4.79 10.16 -9.55
C ASN A 128 5.78 9.07 -9.13
N SER A 129 6.33 8.31 -10.08
CA SER A 129 7.26 7.20 -9.78
C SER A 129 8.45 7.59 -8.92
N ALA A 130 8.87 8.86 -8.91
CA ALA A 130 9.94 9.37 -8.03
C ALA A 130 9.63 9.22 -6.53
N VAL A 131 8.35 9.20 -6.15
CA VAL A 131 7.91 9.14 -4.74
C VAL A 131 7.25 7.81 -4.37
N TYR A 132 7.11 6.87 -5.32
CA TYR A 132 6.52 5.54 -5.09
C TYR A 132 7.11 4.81 -3.87
N ARG A 133 8.42 4.92 -3.64
CA ARG A 133 9.07 4.27 -2.50
C ARG A 133 8.46 4.63 -1.15
N HIS A 134 7.95 5.86 -0.99
CA HIS A 134 7.42 6.34 0.28
C HIS A 134 6.12 5.63 0.68
N THR A 135 5.44 4.98 -0.28
CA THR A 135 4.20 4.25 -0.02
C THR A 135 4.45 2.80 0.37
N LEU A 136 5.64 2.25 0.11
CA LEU A 136 5.89 0.81 0.18
C LEU A 136 5.61 0.24 1.57
N TRP A 137 6.06 0.92 2.63
CA TRP A 137 5.87 0.40 3.98
C TRP A 137 4.40 0.41 4.41
N LEU A 138 3.62 1.40 3.96
CA LEU A 138 2.19 1.48 4.28
C LEU A 138 1.34 0.51 3.46
N LEU A 139 1.63 0.43 2.16
CA LEU A 139 0.70 -0.13 1.18
C LEU A 139 1.04 -1.55 0.73
N ASN A 140 2.30 -1.99 0.81
CA ASN A 140 2.66 -3.30 0.31
C ASN A 140 1.97 -4.40 1.14
N PRO A 141 1.35 -5.39 0.45
CA PRO A 141 0.56 -6.39 1.13
C PRO A 141 1.44 -7.50 1.72
N PHE A 142 0.95 -8.10 2.78
CA PHE A 142 1.46 -9.33 3.37
C PHE A 142 0.32 -10.08 4.04
N ARG A 143 0.54 -11.34 4.41
CA ARG A 143 -0.50 -12.14 5.07
C ARG A 143 -0.26 -12.19 6.57
N TRP A 144 -1.25 -11.76 7.34
CA TRP A 144 -1.22 -11.81 8.80
C TRP A 144 -2.57 -12.30 9.33
N GLN A 145 -2.54 -13.24 10.29
CA GLN A 145 -3.74 -13.92 10.80
C GLN A 145 -4.71 -14.45 9.71
N SER A 146 -4.14 -15.02 8.64
CA SER A 146 -4.88 -15.57 7.48
C SER A 146 -5.59 -14.54 6.59
N GLN A 147 -5.41 -13.24 6.82
CA GLN A 147 -5.93 -12.17 5.97
C GLN A 147 -4.79 -11.50 5.19
N SER A 148 -5.08 -11.02 3.97
CA SER A 148 -4.20 -10.09 3.26
C SER A 148 -4.32 -8.72 3.91
N GLU A 149 -3.23 -8.24 4.48
CA GLU A 149 -3.15 -6.98 5.24
C GLU A 149 -2.06 -6.08 4.68
N CYS A 150 -2.09 -4.81 5.08
CA CYS A 150 -0.97 -3.89 4.95
C CYS A 150 -0.90 -2.98 6.18
N LEU A 151 0.22 -2.30 6.43
CA LEU A 151 0.38 -1.47 7.63
C LEU A 151 -0.65 -0.35 7.70
N LEU A 152 -1.08 0.19 6.56
CA LEU A 152 -2.16 1.17 6.49
C LEU A 152 -3.44 0.67 7.18
N LEU A 153 -3.92 -0.52 6.81
CA LEU A 153 -5.13 -1.12 7.37
C LEU A 153 -4.96 -1.47 8.84
N LEU A 154 -3.80 -2.03 9.20
CA LEU A 154 -3.52 -2.43 10.59
C LEU A 154 -3.43 -1.23 11.54
N VAL A 155 -2.94 -0.08 11.05
CA VAL A 155 -2.96 1.19 11.79
C VAL A 155 -4.37 1.72 11.94
N GLN A 156 -5.19 1.66 10.88
CA GLN A 156 -6.59 2.08 10.90
C GLN A 156 -7.44 1.23 11.86
N GLN A 157 -7.18 -0.07 11.93
CA GLN A 157 -7.83 -1.02 12.85
C GLN A 157 -7.26 -0.97 14.28
N GLU A 158 -6.25 -0.14 14.54
CA GLU A 158 -5.58 -0.02 15.83
C GLU A 158 -5.02 -1.34 16.39
N THR A 159 -4.50 -2.19 15.50
CA THR A 159 -4.00 -3.50 15.92
C THR A 159 -2.81 -3.35 16.87
N SER A 160 -2.97 -3.82 18.12
CA SER A 160 -2.02 -3.59 19.21
C SER A 160 -0.58 -4.01 18.87
N VAL A 161 -0.40 -5.20 18.29
CA VAL A 161 0.93 -5.71 17.90
C VAL A 161 1.67 -4.73 16.98
N TRP A 162 1.02 -4.24 15.94
CA TRP A 162 1.64 -3.37 14.96
C TRP A 162 1.79 -1.94 15.46
N VAL A 163 0.81 -1.44 16.21
CA VAL A 163 0.87 -0.11 16.83
C VAL A 163 2.03 -0.02 17.84
N GLU A 164 2.20 -1.02 18.71
CA GLU A 164 3.30 -1.04 19.66
C GLU A 164 4.65 -1.22 18.97
N LEU A 165 4.71 -2.02 17.90
CA LEU A 165 5.93 -2.19 17.12
C LEU A 165 6.34 -0.88 16.40
N LEU A 166 5.40 -0.14 15.83
CA LEU A 166 5.66 1.18 15.24
C LEU A 166 6.21 2.17 16.29
N LYS A 167 5.64 2.17 17.50
CA LYS A 167 6.16 2.95 18.63
C LYS A 167 7.57 2.52 19.02
N GLU A 168 7.85 1.21 19.10
CA GLU A 168 9.19 0.65 19.37
C GLU A 168 10.23 1.10 18.31
N PHE A 169 9.79 1.25 17.07
CA PHE A 169 10.64 1.73 15.97
C PHE A 169 10.84 3.25 16.00
N GLY A 170 10.07 3.96 16.82
CA GLY A 170 10.23 5.39 17.08
C GLY A 170 9.14 6.27 16.51
N LEU A 171 8.03 5.71 16.03
CA LEU A 171 6.86 6.50 15.66
C LEU A 171 6.19 7.04 16.93
N GLY A 172 6.45 8.31 17.24
CA GLY A 172 5.90 8.96 18.42
C GLY A 172 4.37 9.03 18.40
N ILE A 173 3.76 9.15 19.58
CA ILE A 173 2.29 9.17 19.75
C ILE A 173 1.63 10.25 18.86
N LYS A 174 2.22 11.45 18.79
CA LYS A 174 1.72 12.55 17.93
C LYS A 174 1.77 12.18 16.44
N SER A 175 2.87 11.57 16.00
CA SER A 175 3.06 11.14 14.62
C SER A 175 2.11 10.00 14.23
N LEU A 176 1.88 9.05 15.15
CA LEU A 176 0.90 7.98 14.95
C LEU A 176 -0.53 8.54 14.88
N ALA A 177 -0.91 9.45 15.78
CA ALA A 177 -2.22 10.10 15.76
C ALA A 177 -2.43 10.87 14.45
N ARG A 178 -1.39 11.56 13.99
CA ARG A 178 -1.42 12.26 12.71
C ARG A 178 -1.55 11.31 11.51
N LEU A 179 -0.83 10.18 11.52
CA LEU A 179 -0.98 9.15 10.49
C LEU A 179 -2.42 8.65 10.42
N LYS A 180 -3.01 8.27 11.56
CA LYS A 180 -4.42 7.83 11.64
C LYS A 180 -5.38 8.90 11.10
N HIS A 181 -5.23 10.13 11.56
CA HIS A 181 -6.06 11.23 11.09
C HIS A 181 -5.96 11.45 9.58
N THR A 182 -4.74 11.36 9.02
CA THR A 182 -4.52 11.48 7.57
C THR A 182 -5.18 10.32 6.80
N ILE A 183 -5.13 9.10 7.33
CA ILE A 183 -5.80 7.94 6.74
C ILE A 183 -7.31 8.18 6.69
N GLU A 184 -7.91 8.58 7.80
CA GLU A 184 -9.35 8.85 7.91
C GLU A 184 -9.81 9.98 6.99
N GLU A 185 -9.05 11.08 6.92
CA GLU A 185 -9.37 12.23 6.08
C GLU A 185 -9.22 11.89 4.58
N GLN A 186 -8.15 11.20 4.21
CA GLN A 186 -7.76 11.03 2.81
C GLN A 186 -8.33 9.77 2.17
N LEU A 187 -8.86 8.81 2.94
CA LEU A 187 -9.44 7.56 2.45
C LEU A 187 -10.92 7.41 2.88
N PRO A 188 -11.82 8.24 2.33
CA PRO A 188 -13.25 8.06 2.54
C PRO A 188 -13.74 6.76 1.88
N GLU A 189 -14.94 6.31 2.24
CA GLU A 189 -15.55 5.10 1.67
C GLU A 189 -15.66 5.16 0.14
N ASN A 190 -16.01 6.35 -0.38
CA ASN A 190 -16.08 6.62 -1.82
C ASN A 190 -15.50 8.02 -2.13
N SER A 191 -14.77 8.13 -3.23
CA SER A 191 -14.21 9.37 -3.75
C SER A 191 -14.08 9.28 -5.26
N PHE A 192 -14.69 10.23 -5.97
CA PHE A 192 -14.69 10.31 -7.43
C PHE A 192 -14.17 11.69 -7.87
N PRO A 193 -13.51 11.79 -9.04
CA PRO A 193 -13.08 13.08 -9.55
C PRO A 193 -14.28 13.90 -10.05
N ASP A 194 -14.25 15.21 -9.83
CA ASP A 194 -15.32 16.13 -10.29
C ASP A 194 -15.38 16.29 -11.81
N SER A 195 -14.35 15.83 -12.52
CA SER A 195 -14.27 15.88 -13.98
C SER A 195 -13.55 14.66 -14.53
N VAL A 196 -13.92 14.26 -15.73
CA VAL A 196 -13.25 13.17 -16.44
C VAL A 196 -12.06 13.72 -17.22
N SER A 197 -10.87 13.13 -17.04
CA SER A 197 -9.70 13.49 -17.82
C SER A 197 -9.94 13.34 -19.33
N THR A 198 -9.36 14.24 -20.13
CA THR A 198 -9.37 14.15 -21.60
C THR A 198 -8.60 12.92 -22.13
N TYR A 199 -7.72 12.34 -21.31
CA TYR A 199 -7.00 11.10 -21.62
C TYR A 199 -7.78 9.83 -21.23
N SER A 200 -8.90 9.97 -20.53
CA SER A 200 -9.76 8.84 -20.16
C SER A 200 -10.69 8.45 -21.30
N LYS A 201 -10.88 7.14 -21.49
CA LYS A 201 -11.90 6.63 -22.42
C LYS A 201 -13.29 6.98 -21.89
N GLN A 202 -14.14 7.50 -22.76
CA GLN A 202 -15.53 7.85 -22.45
C GLN A 202 -16.48 7.07 -23.35
N LEU A 203 -17.49 6.46 -22.76
CA LEU A 203 -18.54 5.72 -23.45
C LEU A 203 -19.88 6.37 -23.13
N ARG A 204 -20.78 6.38 -24.11
CA ARG A 204 -22.17 6.82 -23.92
C ARG A 204 -23.07 5.61 -24.03
N PHE A 205 -23.91 5.42 -23.03
CA PHE A 205 -24.91 4.35 -23.01
C PHE A 205 -26.31 4.98 -23.05
N PRO A 206 -27.26 4.41 -23.81
CA PRO A 206 -28.66 4.79 -23.71
C PRO A 206 -29.15 4.59 -22.28
N TRP A 207 -29.82 5.60 -21.72
CA TRP A 207 -30.41 5.54 -20.39
C TRP A 207 -31.87 5.99 -20.48
N GLY A 208 -32.79 5.24 -19.86
CA GLY A 208 -34.21 5.61 -19.81
C GLY A 208 -34.96 5.62 -21.15
N GLY A 209 -34.50 4.89 -22.17
CA GLY A 209 -35.20 4.74 -23.45
C GLY A 209 -35.01 5.89 -24.46
N ILE A 210 -34.21 6.91 -24.15
CA ILE A 210 -33.86 7.97 -25.11
C ILE A 210 -32.69 7.47 -25.96
N MET A 211 -33.01 6.94 -27.15
CA MET A 211 -32.03 6.77 -28.22
C MET A 211 -31.71 8.16 -28.78
N PHE A 212 -30.47 8.62 -28.58
CA PHE A 212 -29.95 9.76 -29.34
C PHE A 212 -29.81 9.33 -30.80
N ARG A 213 -30.57 9.99 -31.69
CA ARG A 213 -30.36 9.93 -33.14
C ARG A 213 -29.14 10.76 -33.53
#